data_AF-A0A0Q5YDN7-F1
#
_entry.id   AF-A0A0Q5YDN7-F1
#
_cell.length_a   1.000
_cell.length_b   1.000
_cell.length_c   1.000
_cell.angle_alpha   90.00
_cell.angle_beta   90.00
_cell.angle_gamma   90.00
#
_symmetry.space_group_name_H-M   'P 1'
#
loop_
_entity.id
_entity.type
_entity.pdbx_description
1 polymer ?
#
loop_
_entity_poly.entity_id
_entity_poly.type
_entity_poly.pdbx_seq_one_letter_code
_entity_poly.pdbx_strand_id
1 'polypeptide(L)'
;MEFWFGANPRDQLQLVWLLDHLGSFPVLAQKFGVRLLDSDLIFGPDYDFAEGERHIPIGNFGAKEFEIARLAWLSYRAPTPEACIDLLHRDLGALLVLRPALLQLLAELPSPLTGLGATEMRFLEMLDWFANTNPLFHLRSLRGTYVWGEVEPGYLLEGLALGPKPAVAGLGEELRAIDLGNLGARHKVYLRSRSSLTEFGKAVLAHQEDFSRHNPIDRWWGGTHLTNDRLWRYGPVLTKR
;
A
#
# COMPACT_ATOMS: atom_id res chain seq x y z
N MET A 1 -21.14 7.86 17.70
CA MET A 1 -19.98 8.33 16.92
C MET A 1 -19.86 7.41 15.72
N GLU A 2 -19.66 7.96 14.53
CA GLU A 2 -19.69 7.20 13.27
C GLU A 2 -18.31 7.20 12.62
N PHE A 3 -17.89 6.04 12.11
CA PHE A 3 -16.67 5.88 11.33
C PHE A 3 -16.99 5.44 9.92
N TRP A 4 -16.20 5.92 8.97
CA TRP A 4 -16.36 5.66 7.54
C TRP A 4 -15.09 4.98 7.03
N PHE A 5 -15.26 3.89 6.28
CA PHE A 5 -14.16 3.17 5.67
C PHE A 5 -14.48 2.90 4.20
N GLY A 6 -13.56 3.29 3.32
CA GLY A 6 -13.63 2.97 1.90
C GLY A 6 -13.11 1.56 1.58
N ALA A 7 -13.12 1.23 0.29
CA ALA A 7 -12.75 -0.08 -0.19
C ALA A 7 -11.23 -0.31 -0.37
N ASN A 8 -10.41 0.74 -0.26
CA ASN A 8 -8.96 0.61 -0.43
C ASN A 8 -8.28 -0.17 0.72
N PRO A 9 -7.08 -0.72 0.47
CA PRO A 9 -6.37 -1.51 1.48
C PRO A 9 -6.07 -0.77 2.78
N ARG A 10 -5.84 0.55 2.74
CA ARG A 10 -5.54 1.34 3.93
C ARG A 10 -6.76 1.43 4.84
N ASP A 11 -7.92 1.75 4.29
CA ASP A 11 -9.17 1.84 5.05
C ASP A 11 -9.56 0.47 5.63
N GLN A 12 -9.35 -0.61 4.86
CA GLN A 12 -9.58 -1.97 5.37
C GLN A 12 -8.61 -2.35 6.50
N LEU A 13 -7.34 -1.91 6.45
CA LEU A 13 -6.40 -2.07 7.56
C LEU A 13 -6.82 -1.29 8.80
N GLN A 14 -7.28 -0.05 8.62
CA GLN A 14 -7.80 0.77 9.73
C GLN A 14 -9.05 0.15 10.35
N LEU A 15 -9.95 -0.40 9.52
CA LEU A 15 -11.15 -1.10 9.97
C LEU A 15 -10.78 -2.31 10.83
N VAL A 16 -9.91 -3.22 10.34
CA VAL A 16 -9.55 -4.42 11.12
C VAL A 16 -8.77 -4.08 12.38
N TRP A 17 -7.93 -3.04 12.36
CA TRP A 17 -7.28 -2.52 13.56
C TRP A 17 -8.30 -2.00 14.58
N LEU A 18 -9.27 -1.19 14.14
CA LEU A 18 -10.29 -0.64 15.02
C LEU A 18 -11.14 -1.75 15.64
N LEU A 19 -11.55 -2.74 14.86
CA LEU A 19 -12.34 -3.87 15.33
C LEU A 19 -11.55 -4.77 16.28
N ASP A 20 -10.28 -5.07 16.00
CA ASP A 20 -9.40 -5.78 16.93
C ASP A 20 -9.32 -5.05 18.28
N HIS A 21 -9.13 -3.73 18.24
CA HIS A 21 -9.06 -2.90 19.45
C HIS A 21 -10.39 -2.89 20.21
N LEU A 22 -11.51 -2.65 19.52
CA LEU A 22 -12.85 -2.60 20.10
C LEU A 22 -13.35 -3.96 20.60
N GLY A 23 -12.81 -5.07 20.10
CA GLY A 23 -13.12 -6.41 20.59
C GLY A 23 -12.81 -6.60 22.08
N SER A 24 -11.88 -5.80 22.62
CA SER A 24 -11.57 -5.78 24.06
C SER A 24 -12.56 -4.92 24.88
N PHE A 25 -13.47 -4.18 24.23
CA PHE A 25 -14.38 -3.22 24.86
C PHE A 25 -15.82 -3.34 24.34
N PRO A 26 -16.56 -4.42 24.67
CA PRO A 26 -17.88 -4.70 24.08
C PRO A 26 -18.94 -3.63 24.35
N VAL A 27 -18.89 -2.95 25.49
CA VAL A 27 -19.81 -1.84 25.82
C VAL A 27 -19.55 -0.61 24.95
N LEU A 28 -18.30 -0.38 24.55
CA LEU A 28 -17.94 0.71 23.65
C LEU A 28 -18.26 0.34 22.19
N ALA A 29 -18.01 -0.90 21.78
CA ALA A 29 -18.33 -1.40 20.44
C ALA A 29 -19.79 -1.15 20.05
N GLN A 30 -20.74 -1.34 20.98
CA GLN A 30 -22.17 -1.09 20.75
C GLN A 30 -22.55 0.39 20.54
N LYS A 31 -21.64 1.33 20.83
CA LYS A 31 -21.88 2.77 20.68
C LYS A 31 -21.34 3.34 19.37
N PHE A 32 -20.63 2.53 18.59
CA PHE A 32 -20.05 2.94 17.31
C PHE A 32 -20.87 2.41 16.16
N GLY A 33 -21.27 3.32 15.27
CA GLY A 33 -21.82 2.97 13.97
C GLY A 33 -20.70 2.99 12.94
N VAL A 34 -20.69 2.02 12.02
CA VAL A 34 -19.72 2.00 10.93
C VAL A 34 -20.41 1.95 9.58
N ARG A 35 -19.91 2.77 8.66
CA ARG A 35 -20.37 2.83 7.27
C ARG A 35 -19.24 2.35 6.38
N LEU A 36 -19.54 1.37 5.54
CA LEU A 36 -18.61 0.79 4.57
C LEU A 36 -19.01 1.29 3.19
N LEU A 37 -18.09 1.97 2.52
CA LEU A 37 -18.28 2.38 1.14
C LEU A 37 -17.70 1.34 0.19
N ASP A 38 -18.29 1.24 -1.00
CA ASP A 38 -17.76 0.45 -2.12
C ASP A 38 -16.65 1.18 -2.89
N SER A 39 -16.37 2.44 -2.52
CA SER A 39 -15.46 3.36 -3.20
C SER A 39 -14.48 4.01 -2.21
N ASP A 40 -13.49 4.74 -2.74
CA ASP A 40 -12.52 5.47 -1.93
C ASP A 40 -13.13 6.75 -1.33
N LEU A 41 -12.69 7.12 -0.13
CA LEU A 41 -13.05 8.36 0.55
C LEU A 41 -12.31 9.58 -0.05
N ILE A 42 -12.47 9.82 -1.36
CA ILE A 42 -11.89 10.98 -2.06
C ILE A 42 -13.00 11.94 -2.45
N PHE A 43 -13.23 12.95 -1.61
CA PHE A 43 -14.26 13.95 -1.81
C PHE A 43 -13.70 15.36 -1.61
N GLY A 44 -14.40 16.36 -2.13
CA GLY A 44 -14.05 17.77 -1.92
C GLY A 44 -14.15 18.15 -0.44
N PRO A 45 -13.38 19.16 0.02
CA PRO A 45 -13.34 19.56 1.43
C PRO A 45 -14.70 20.00 2.00
N ASP A 46 -15.61 20.46 1.13
CA ASP A 46 -16.96 20.93 1.52
C ASP A 46 -18.05 19.86 1.33
N TYR A 47 -17.68 18.61 1.04
CA TYR A 47 -18.64 17.54 0.83
C TYR A 47 -19.22 17.06 2.18
N ASP A 48 -20.52 17.25 2.37
CA ASP A 48 -21.24 16.73 3.53
C ASP A 48 -21.58 15.25 3.32
N PHE A 49 -20.71 14.38 3.84
CA PHE A 49 -20.89 12.93 3.81
C PHE A 49 -22.15 12.45 4.53
N ALA A 50 -22.51 13.09 5.65
CA ALA A 50 -23.64 12.67 6.45
C ALA A 50 -24.97 13.01 5.78
N GLU A 51 -24.99 13.94 4.83
CA GLU A 51 -26.11 14.26 3.95
C GLU A 51 -26.06 13.47 2.63
N GLY A 52 -24.92 13.45 1.94
CA GLY A 52 -24.77 12.85 0.61
C GLY A 52 -24.88 11.32 0.59
N GLU A 53 -24.38 10.66 1.64
CA GLU A 53 -24.27 9.21 1.72
C GLU A 53 -25.24 8.58 2.74
N ARG A 54 -26.35 9.28 3.04
CA ARG A 54 -27.40 8.83 3.99
C ARG A 54 -27.97 7.45 3.67
N HIS A 55 -27.97 7.09 2.40
CA HIS A 55 -28.51 5.84 1.90
C HIS A 55 -27.65 4.63 2.27
N ILE A 56 -26.38 4.84 2.63
CA ILE A 56 -25.51 3.78 3.15
C ILE A 56 -26.04 3.37 4.54
N PRO A 57 -26.25 2.09 4.84
CA PRO A 57 -26.70 1.69 6.16
C PRO A 57 -25.56 1.82 7.17
N ILE A 58 -25.90 2.20 8.41
CA ILE A 58 -24.98 2.03 9.55
C ILE A 58 -25.00 0.55 9.89
N GLY A 59 -23.87 -0.11 9.66
CA GLY A 59 -23.65 -1.50 10.05
C GLY A 59 -23.29 -1.60 11.53
N ASN A 60 -23.82 -2.64 12.17
CA ASN A 60 -23.30 -3.14 13.43
C ASN A 60 -22.48 -4.40 13.14
N PHE A 61 -21.35 -4.56 13.81
CA PHE A 61 -20.50 -5.75 13.65
C PHE A 61 -20.86 -6.82 14.67
N GLY A 62 -20.93 -8.07 14.21
CA GLY A 62 -21.15 -9.24 15.04
C GLY A 62 -19.84 -9.92 15.45
N ALA A 63 -19.96 -11.02 16.19
CA ALA A 63 -18.81 -11.77 16.70
C ALA A 63 -17.88 -12.28 15.58
N LYS A 64 -18.42 -12.57 14.38
CA LYS A 64 -17.63 -13.05 13.24
C LYS A 64 -16.72 -11.96 12.68
N GLU A 65 -17.23 -10.74 12.53
CA GLU A 65 -16.48 -9.59 12.03
C GLU A 65 -15.34 -9.22 12.98
N PHE A 66 -15.62 -9.24 14.30
CA PHE A 66 -14.58 -9.05 15.32
C PHE A 66 -13.48 -10.12 15.25
N GLU A 67 -13.84 -11.40 15.12
CA GLU A 67 -12.83 -12.47 15.05
C GLU A 67 -12.01 -12.41 13.76
N ILE A 68 -12.65 -12.15 12.60
CA ILE A 68 -11.94 -12.00 11.33
C ILE A 68 -10.99 -10.79 11.39
N ALA A 69 -11.45 -9.66 11.94
CA ALA A 69 -10.63 -8.47 12.09
C ALA A 69 -9.41 -8.72 12.98
N ARG A 70 -9.60 -9.36 14.14
CA ARG A 70 -8.51 -9.76 15.04
C ARG A 70 -7.49 -10.64 14.32
N LEU A 71 -7.95 -11.68 13.63
CA LEU A 71 -7.08 -12.58 12.86
C LEU A 71 -6.31 -11.83 11.77
N ALA A 72 -6.97 -10.92 11.04
CA ALA A 72 -6.36 -10.11 10.00
C ALA A 72 -5.29 -9.18 10.53
N TRP A 73 -5.59 -8.46 11.60
CA TRP A 73 -4.66 -7.52 12.21
C TRP A 73 -3.43 -8.22 12.80
N LEU A 74 -3.63 -9.34 13.50
CA LEU A 74 -2.53 -10.15 14.04
C LEU A 74 -1.67 -10.74 12.92
N SER A 75 -2.29 -11.22 11.83
CA SER A 75 -1.57 -11.77 10.68
C SER A 75 -0.72 -10.72 9.97
N TYR A 76 -1.26 -9.52 9.75
CA TYR A 76 -0.52 -8.43 9.11
C TYR A 76 0.64 -7.91 9.97
N ARG A 77 0.51 -7.99 11.29
CA ARG A 77 1.57 -7.62 12.25
C ARG A 77 2.55 -8.75 12.57
N ALA A 78 2.38 -9.93 11.95
CA ALA A 78 3.29 -11.04 12.17
C ALA A 78 4.71 -10.69 11.65
N PRO A 79 5.76 -11.27 12.27
CA PRO A 79 7.15 -11.05 11.85
C PRO A 79 7.50 -11.64 10.48
N THR A 80 6.55 -12.36 9.88
CA THR A 80 6.66 -12.99 8.57
C THR A 80 5.29 -13.01 7.88
N PRO A 81 5.21 -13.04 6.54
CA PRO A 81 3.96 -12.89 5.81
C PRO A 81 3.13 -14.17 5.69
N GLU A 82 3.61 -15.34 6.16
CA GLU A 82 2.87 -16.61 6.04
C GLU A 82 1.47 -16.51 6.65
N ALA A 83 1.33 -15.89 7.83
CA ALA A 83 0.04 -15.77 8.50
C ALA A 83 -1.00 -15.02 7.65
N CYS A 84 -0.57 -14.00 6.90
CA CYS A 84 -1.43 -13.28 5.97
C CYS A 84 -1.85 -14.15 4.77
N ILE A 85 -0.96 -15.02 4.29
CA ILE A 85 -1.27 -15.96 3.21
C ILE A 85 -2.21 -17.06 3.69
N ASP A 86 -1.96 -17.62 4.87
CA ASP A 86 -2.84 -18.63 5.47
C ASP A 86 -4.25 -18.07 5.69
N LEU A 87 -4.36 -16.79 6.06
CA LEU A 87 -5.64 -16.11 6.22
C LEU A 87 -6.46 -16.06 4.92
N LEU A 88 -5.81 -15.96 3.75
CA LEU A 88 -6.51 -16.01 2.46
C LEU A 88 -7.21 -17.34 2.22
N HIS A 89 -6.81 -18.43 2.88
CA HIS A 89 -7.47 -19.73 2.73
C HIS A 89 -8.73 -19.87 3.61
N ARG A 90 -9.01 -18.89 4.47
CA ARG A 90 -10.19 -18.88 5.36
C ARG A 90 -11.39 -18.19 4.72
N ASP A 91 -12.58 -18.42 5.28
CA ASP A 91 -13.76 -17.63 4.94
C ASP A 91 -13.63 -16.21 5.54
N LEU A 92 -13.62 -15.21 4.65
CA LEU A 92 -13.55 -13.78 5.00
C LEU A 92 -14.87 -13.06 4.66
N GLY A 93 -15.96 -13.81 4.41
CA GLY A 93 -17.22 -13.28 3.90
C GLY A 93 -17.91 -12.26 4.80
N ALA A 94 -17.57 -12.22 6.10
CA ALA A 94 -18.09 -11.19 7.01
C ALA A 94 -17.50 -9.80 6.76
N LEU A 95 -16.31 -9.72 6.15
CA LEU A 95 -15.64 -8.50 5.72
C LEU A 95 -15.26 -8.62 4.24
N LEU A 96 -16.25 -8.50 3.35
CA LEU A 96 -16.13 -8.84 1.92
C LEU A 96 -14.94 -8.18 1.20
N VAL A 97 -14.60 -6.95 1.57
CA VAL A 97 -13.52 -6.16 0.92
C VAL A 97 -12.13 -6.51 1.48
N LEU A 98 -12.06 -7.22 2.61
CA LEU A 98 -10.80 -7.56 3.26
C LEU A 98 -9.91 -8.46 2.39
N ARG A 99 -10.49 -9.45 1.70
CA ARG A 99 -9.73 -10.36 0.83
C ARG A 99 -9.03 -9.61 -0.32
N PRO A 100 -9.73 -8.81 -1.14
CA PRO A 100 -9.09 -7.93 -2.12
C PRO A 100 -8.01 -7.02 -1.53
N ALA A 101 -8.24 -6.44 -0.34
CA ALA A 101 -7.26 -5.59 0.34
C ALA A 101 -5.99 -6.34 0.73
N LEU A 102 -6.11 -7.53 1.32
CA LEU A 102 -4.97 -8.39 1.69
C LEU A 102 -4.15 -8.81 0.46
N LEU A 103 -4.81 -9.11 -0.67
CA LEU A 103 -4.11 -9.43 -1.92
C LEU A 103 -3.28 -8.25 -2.43
N GLN A 104 -3.83 -7.03 -2.38
CA GLN A 104 -3.08 -5.82 -2.75
C GLN A 104 -1.91 -5.56 -1.80
N LEU A 105 -2.09 -5.76 -0.49
CA LEU A 105 -1.01 -5.64 0.48
C LEU A 105 0.11 -6.65 0.19
N LEU A 106 -0.23 -7.92 -0.02
CA LEU A 106 0.75 -8.96 -0.35
C LEU A 106 1.48 -8.66 -1.67
N ALA A 107 0.83 -8.03 -2.64
CA ALA A 107 1.45 -7.61 -3.89
C ALA A 107 2.55 -6.53 -3.69
N GLU A 108 2.59 -5.82 -2.56
CA GLU A 108 3.68 -4.88 -2.22
C GLU A 108 4.92 -5.58 -1.63
N LEU A 109 4.85 -6.88 -1.31
CA LEU A 109 6.05 -7.66 -1.07
C LEU A 109 6.86 -7.78 -2.37
N PRO A 110 8.21 -7.80 -2.29
CA PRO A 110 9.08 -7.98 -3.45
C PRO A 110 8.68 -9.17 -4.32
N SER A 111 8.57 -8.98 -5.63
CA SER A 111 8.33 -10.06 -6.58
C SER A 111 9.55 -11.01 -6.67
N PRO A 112 9.37 -12.33 -6.86
CA PRO A 112 10.47 -13.25 -7.15
C PRO A 112 11.21 -12.93 -8.45
N LEU A 113 10.56 -12.26 -9.41
CA LEU A 113 11.16 -11.94 -10.70
C LEU A 113 12.01 -10.67 -10.65
N THR A 114 11.49 -9.61 -10.02
CA THR A 114 12.07 -8.27 -10.12
C THR A 114 12.59 -7.72 -8.80
N GLY A 115 12.22 -8.32 -7.66
CA GLY A 115 12.58 -7.80 -6.33
C GLY A 115 11.87 -6.51 -5.94
N LEU A 116 10.88 -6.08 -6.73
CA LEU A 116 10.07 -4.87 -6.50
C LEU A 116 8.65 -5.24 -6.06
N GLY A 117 8.03 -4.36 -5.27
CA GLY A 117 6.59 -4.43 -4.96
C GLY A 117 5.75 -3.94 -6.14
N ALA A 118 4.44 -4.20 -6.07
CA ALA A 118 3.49 -3.85 -7.13
C ALA A 118 3.51 -2.36 -7.49
N THR A 119 3.57 -1.46 -6.50
CA THR A 119 3.60 -0.02 -6.80
C THR A 119 4.90 0.43 -7.46
N GLU A 120 6.04 -0.14 -7.07
CA GLU A 120 7.34 0.16 -7.70
C GLU A 120 7.39 -0.35 -9.15
N MET A 121 6.92 -1.57 -9.40
CA MET A 121 6.78 -2.10 -10.76
C MET A 121 5.87 -1.22 -11.60
N ARG A 122 4.75 -0.77 -11.01
CA ARG A 122 3.81 0.11 -11.70
C ARG A 122 4.42 1.46 -12.06
N PHE A 123 5.32 2.00 -11.24
CA PHE A 123 6.07 3.19 -11.62
C PHE A 123 6.94 2.96 -12.86
N LEU A 124 7.62 1.81 -12.95
CA LEU A 124 8.43 1.51 -14.12
C LEU A 124 7.57 1.43 -15.39
N GLU A 125 6.41 0.75 -15.32
CA GLU A 125 5.45 0.67 -16.43
C GLU A 125 4.96 2.06 -16.87
N MET A 126 4.58 2.91 -15.91
CA MET A 126 4.10 4.26 -16.23
C MET A 126 5.21 5.14 -16.81
N LEU A 127 6.43 5.04 -16.30
CA LEU A 127 7.58 5.82 -16.78
C LEU A 127 8.10 5.38 -18.15
N ASP A 128 7.67 4.21 -18.65
CA ASP A 128 7.92 3.80 -20.04
C ASP A 128 7.15 4.69 -21.04
N TRP A 129 6.03 5.29 -20.62
CA TRP A 129 5.16 6.11 -21.48
C TRP A 129 4.96 7.55 -20.99
N PHE A 130 5.25 7.85 -19.72
CA PHE A 130 5.07 9.17 -19.11
C PHE A 130 6.35 9.67 -18.45
N ALA A 131 6.91 10.78 -18.94
CA ALA A 131 8.07 11.40 -18.31
C ALA A 131 7.75 12.18 -17.02
N ASN A 132 6.49 12.52 -16.79
CA ASN A 132 6.08 13.31 -15.62
C ASN A 132 5.86 12.40 -14.41
N THR A 133 6.31 12.86 -13.24
CA THR A 133 6.11 12.13 -11.98
C THR A 133 4.71 12.35 -11.38
N ASN A 134 4.04 13.47 -11.71
CA ASN A 134 2.73 13.84 -11.16
C ASN A 134 1.65 12.71 -11.29
N PRO A 135 1.52 12.03 -12.47
CA PRO A 135 0.66 10.86 -12.61
C PRO A 135 0.95 9.71 -11.64
N LEU A 136 2.22 9.51 -11.27
CA LEU A 136 2.62 8.44 -10.35
C LEU A 136 2.04 8.64 -8.95
N PHE A 137 1.71 9.88 -8.57
CA PHE A 137 1.20 10.23 -7.24
C PHE A 137 -0.31 10.41 -7.23
N HIS A 138 -0.81 11.27 -8.10
CA HIS A 138 -2.16 11.84 -8.00
C HIS A 138 -3.20 11.16 -8.90
N LEU A 139 -2.76 10.42 -9.92
CA LEU A 139 -3.67 9.67 -10.79
C LEU A 139 -3.78 8.22 -10.32
N ARG A 140 -4.29 8.02 -9.09
CA ARG A 140 -4.40 6.68 -8.46
C ARG A 140 -5.14 5.68 -9.34
N SER A 141 -6.20 6.10 -10.04
CA SER A 141 -6.96 5.23 -10.97
C SER A 141 -6.13 4.82 -12.19
N LEU A 142 -5.25 5.70 -12.68
CA LEU A 142 -4.32 5.35 -13.76
C LEU A 142 -3.21 4.43 -13.25
N ARG A 143 -2.70 4.68 -12.04
CA ARG A 143 -1.71 3.82 -11.39
C ARG A 143 -2.29 2.45 -11.07
N GLY A 144 -3.53 2.34 -10.60
CA GLY A 144 -4.16 1.06 -10.26
C GLY A 144 -3.57 0.38 -9.02
N THR A 145 -2.77 1.09 -8.21
CA THR A 145 -2.28 0.61 -6.91
C THR A 145 -2.71 1.54 -5.78
N TYR A 146 -3.25 0.95 -4.70
CA TYR A 146 -4.01 1.68 -3.69
C TYR A 146 -3.52 1.49 -2.24
N VAL A 147 -2.47 0.68 -2.02
CA VAL A 147 -1.91 0.46 -0.67
C VAL A 147 -1.29 1.74 -0.10
N TRP A 148 -0.48 2.41 -0.90
CA TRP A 148 0.24 3.61 -0.49
C TRP A 148 -0.65 4.85 -0.59
N GLY A 149 -0.43 5.79 0.34
CA GLY A 149 -1.13 7.07 0.44
C GLY A 149 -0.50 8.11 -0.47
N GLU A 150 -0.56 9.37 -0.07
CA GLU A 150 -0.04 10.49 -0.90
C GLU A 150 1.47 10.68 -0.76
N VAL A 151 2.05 10.30 0.38
CA VAL A 151 3.45 10.61 0.72
C VAL A 151 4.38 9.44 0.38
N GLU A 152 3.98 8.22 0.74
CA GLU A 152 4.79 7.02 0.61
C GLU A 152 5.24 6.70 -0.83
N PRO A 153 4.42 6.94 -1.87
CA PRO A 153 4.87 6.88 -3.26
C PRO A 153 6.17 7.65 -3.56
N GLY A 154 6.41 8.78 -2.88
CA GLY A 154 7.63 9.58 -3.06
C GLY A 154 8.87 8.79 -2.66
N TYR A 155 8.83 8.16 -1.48
CA TYR A 155 9.93 7.33 -0.97
C TYR A 155 10.21 6.12 -1.87
N LEU A 156 9.17 5.52 -2.46
CA LEU A 156 9.34 4.41 -3.43
C LEU A 156 10.03 4.90 -4.71
N LEU A 157 9.61 6.04 -5.26
CA LEU A 157 10.23 6.61 -6.46
C LEU A 157 11.69 6.97 -6.21
N GLU A 158 12.01 7.51 -5.04
CA GLU A 158 13.38 7.78 -4.65
C GLU A 158 14.21 6.52 -4.50
N GLY A 159 13.67 5.44 -3.92
CA GLY A 159 14.35 4.14 -3.87
C GLY A 159 14.76 3.65 -5.26
N LEU A 160 13.89 3.84 -6.26
CA LEU A 160 14.17 3.48 -7.65
C LEU A 160 15.17 4.40 -8.35
N ALA A 161 15.22 5.69 -7.99
CA ALA A 161 16.00 6.70 -8.71
C ALA A 161 17.34 7.04 -8.05
N LEU A 162 17.43 6.91 -6.73
CA LEU A 162 18.55 7.37 -5.92
C LEU A 162 19.36 6.22 -5.29
N GLY A 163 18.99 4.97 -5.58
CA GLY A 163 19.74 3.78 -5.15
C GLY A 163 21.12 3.64 -5.82
N PRO A 164 21.98 2.71 -5.36
CA PRO A 164 23.30 2.45 -5.93
C PRO A 164 23.32 2.17 -7.43
N LYS A 165 22.29 1.48 -7.94
CA LYS A 165 22.07 1.26 -9.37
C LYS A 165 20.66 1.74 -9.73
N PRO A 166 20.49 3.02 -10.12
CA PRO A 166 19.19 3.61 -10.40
C PRO A 166 18.44 2.89 -11.52
N ALA A 167 17.18 2.53 -11.26
CA ALA A 167 16.23 2.08 -12.28
C ALA A 167 15.57 3.28 -12.99
N VAL A 168 15.48 4.41 -12.31
CA VAL A 168 14.87 5.64 -12.83
C VAL A 168 15.91 6.76 -12.84
N ALA A 169 15.96 7.54 -13.92
CA ALA A 169 16.77 8.75 -14.05
C ALA A 169 15.92 10.01 -13.98
N GLY A 170 16.56 11.17 -13.82
CA GLY A 170 15.92 12.49 -13.97
C GLY A 170 15.12 12.97 -12.75
N LEU A 171 15.15 12.22 -11.65
CA LEU A 171 14.70 12.70 -10.34
C LEU A 171 15.77 13.61 -9.73
N GLY A 172 15.37 14.72 -9.12
CA GLY A 172 16.31 15.70 -8.55
C GLY A 172 17.16 15.13 -7.40
N GLU A 173 18.49 15.13 -7.57
CA GLU A 173 19.48 14.68 -6.58
C GLU A 173 19.41 15.46 -5.25
N GLU A 174 18.90 16.69 -5.28
CA GLU A 174 18.68 17.51 -4.08
C GLU A 174 17.78 16.85 -3.04
N LEU A 175 16.95 15.88 -3.43
CA LEU A 175 16.12 15.10 -2.50
C LEU A 175 16.94 14.36 -1.43
N ARG A 176 18.21 14.04 -1.71
CA ARG A 176 19.12 13.44 -0.72
C ARG A 176 19.45 14.38 0.44
N ALA A 177 19.40 15.69 0.19
CA ALA A 177 19.75 16.72 1.17
C ALA A 177 18.51 17.34 1.84
N ILE A 178 17.33 17.19 1.24
CA ILE A 178 16.08 17.69 1.82
C ILE A 178 15.61 16.71 2.91
N ASP A 179 15.32 17.24 4.09
CA ASP A 179 14.74 16.48 5.19
C ASP A 179 13.49 15.68 4.78
N LEU A 180 13.37 14.44 5.27
CA LEU A 180 12.26 13.53 4.93
C LEU A 180 10.89 14.06 5.38
N GLY A 181 10.85 14.84 6.45
CA GLY A 181 9.63 15.47 6.98
C GLY A 181 9.25 16.76 6.25
N ASN A 182 10.13 17.34 5.43
CA ASN A 182 9.82 18.53 4.64
C ASN A 182 9.07 18.18 3.34
N LEU A 183 7.85 17.68 3.50
CA LEU A 183 7.01 17.19 2.40
C LEU A 183 6.80 18.24 1.31
N GLY A 184 6.62 19.51 1.68
CA GLY A 184 6.41 20.61 0.73
C GLY A 184 7.62 20.89 -0.17
N ALA A 185 8.85 20.86 0.38
CA ALA A 185 10.06 21.03 -0.42
C ALA A 185 10.28 19.84 -1.36
N ARG A 186 10.09 18.61 -0.87
CA ARG A 186 10.23 17.39 -1.67
C ARG A 186 9.21 17.34 -2.81
N HIS A 187 7.96 17.70 -2.52
CA HIS A 187 6.89 17.73 -3.51
C HIS A 187 7.20 18.69 -4.68
N LYS A 188 7.80 19.86 -4.41
CA LYS A 188 8.27 20.77 -5.47
C LYS A 188 9.31 20.13 -6.38
N VAL A 189 10.21 19.31 -5.84
CA VAL A 189 11.21 18.57 -6.63
C VAL A 189 10.53 17.52 -7.50
N TYR A 190 9.58 16.77 -6.95
CA TYR A 190 8.81 15.79 -7.74
C TYR A 190 8.13 16.44 -8.94
N LEU A 191 7.35 17.51 -8.72
CA LEU A 191 6.58 18.18 -9.77
C LEU A 191 7.43 18.70 -10.94
N ARG A 192 8.64 19.21 -10.65
CA ARG A 192 9.54 19.71 -11.69
C ARG A 192 10.37 18.63 -12.38
N SER A 193 10.49 17.46 -11.76
CA SER A 193 11.30 16.36 -12.29
C SER A 193 10.70 15.80 -13.59
N ARG A 194 11.59 15.34 -14.47
CA ARG A 194 11.24 14.62 -15.70
C ARG A 194 12.01 13.31 -15.67
N SER A 195 11.29 12.23 -15.41
CA SER A 195 11.88 10.94 -15.13
C SER A 195 11.78 10.00 -16.34
N SER A 196 12.74 9.11 -16.46
CA SER A 196 12.75 8.07 -17.49
C SER A 196 13.40 6.80 -16.96
N LEU A 197 13.15 5.67 -17.61
CA LEU A 197 13.81 4.42 -17.28
C LEU A 197 15.29 4.46 -17.72
N THR A 198 16.18 4.03 -16.83
CA THR A 198 17.56 3.69 -17.19
C THR A 198 17.58 2.37 -17.95
N GLU A 199 18.71 1.99 -18.55
CA GLU A 199 18.87 0.65 -19.13
C GLU A 199 18.65 -0.47 -18.09
N PHE A 200 19.06 -0.21 -16.85
CA PHE A 200 18.76 -1.12 -15.74
C PHE A 200 17.26 -1.17 -15.43
N GLY A 201 16.57 -0.03 -15.38
CA GLY A 201 15.13 0.01 -15.17
C GLY A 201 14.33 -0.70 -16.26
N LYS A 202 14.75 -0.56 -17.53
CA LYS A 202 14.16 -1.29 -18.66
C LYS A 202 14.37 -2.81 -18.53
N ALA A 203 15.55 -3.24 -18.11
CA ALA A 203 15.83 -4.66 -17.87
C ALA A 203 14.99 -5.24 -16.73
N VAL A 204 14.79 -4.49 -15.64
CA VAL A 204 13.89 -4.88 -14.54
C VAL A 204 12.44 -4.94 -15.00
N LEU A 205 11.96 -3.93 -15.76
CA LEU A 205 10.63 -3.90 -16.34
C LEU A 205 10.38 -5.09 -17.28
N ALA A 206 11.39 -5.48 -18.07
CA ALA A 206 11.35 -6.65 -18.95
C ALA A 206 11.51 -8.00 -18.22
N HIS A 207 11.56 -8.01 -16.88
CA HIS A 207 11.80 -9.19 -16.04
C HIS A 207 13.12 -9.92 -16.31
N GLN A 208 14.13 -9.20 -16.83
CA GLN A 208 15.45 -9.73 -17.13
C GLN A 208 16.45 -9.51 -15.98
N GLU A 209 16.15 -8.57 -15.08
CA GLU A 209 16.97 -8.24 -13.91
C GLU A 209 16.14 -8.17 -12.63
N ASP A 210 16.81 -8.44 -11.52
CA ASP A 210 16.25 -8.38 -10.17
C ASP A 210 16.83 -7.17 -9.44
N PHE A 211 15.99 -6.18 -9.14
CA PHE A 211 16.35 -4.91 -8.52
C PHE A 211 17.15 -5.11 -7.23
N SER A 212 16.73 -6.09 -6.41
CA SER A 212 17.32 -6.36 -5.09
C SER A 212 18.74 -6.95 -5.15
N ARG A 213 19.23 -7.37 -6.33
CA ARG A 213 20.63 -7.82 -6.49
C ARG A 213 21.62 -6.67 -6.59
N HIS A 214 21.13 -5.49 -6.98
CA HIS A 214 21.97 -4.32 -7.23
C HIS A 214 21.70 -3.17 -6.25
N ASN A 215 20.54 -3.19 -5.59
CA ASN A 215 20.11 -2.16 -4.65
C ASN A 215 19.70 -2.80 -3.31
N PRO A 216 20.01 -2.15 -2.18
CA PRO A 216 19.61 -2.64 -0.88
C PRO A 216 18.09 -2.57 -0.72
N ILE A 217 17.52 -3.59 -0.10
CA ILE A 217 16.16 -3.60 0.43
C ILE A 217 16.29 -3.49 1.93
N ASP A 218 15.67 -2.47 2.52
CA ASP A 218 15.50 -2.31 3.96
C ASP A 218 14.19 -1.56 4.20
N ARG A 219 13.11 -2.31 4.46
CA ARG A 219 11.78 -1.73 4.67
C ARG A 219 10.87 -2.65 5.48
N TRP A 220 9.79 -2.07 6.00
CA TRP A 220 8.74 -2.81 6.69
C TRP A 220 7.55 -3.07 5.77
N TRP A 221 7.04 -4.30 5.84
CA TRP A 221 5.73 -4.69 5.32
C TRP A 221 4.90 -5.19 6.50
N GLY A 222 3.93 -4.42 6.96
CA GLY A 222 3.23 -4.72 8.21
C GLY A 222 4.21 -4.94 9.36
N GLY A 223 4.15 -6.12 10.01
CA GLY A 223 5.10 -6.54 11.04
C GLY A 223 6.35 -7.26 10.53
N THR A 224 6.52 -7.42 9.21
CA THR A 224 7.67 -8.10 8.60
C THR A 224 8.73 -7.09 8.19
N HIS A 225 9.92 -7.19 8.80
CA HIS A 225 11.10 -6.46 8.35
C HIS A 225 11.75 -7.20 7.18
N LEU A 226 11.88 -6.52 6.05
CA LEU A 226 12.49 -7.03 4.82
C LEU A 226 13.89 -6.47 4.68
N THR A 227 14.86 -7.36 4.56
CA THR A 227 16.25 -7.04 4.17
C THR A 227 16.68 -7.94 3.02
N ASN A 228 17.80 -7.65 2.35
CA ASN A 228 18.33 -8.57 1.32
C ASN A 228 18.63 -9.98 1.86
N ASP A 229 18.97 -10.12 3.16
CA ASP A 229 19.24 -11.40 3.84
C ASP A 229 17.96 -12.11 4.33
N ARG A 230 16.84 -11.38 4.40
CA ARG A 230 15.55 -11.88 4.87
C ARG A 230 14.46 -11.39 3.93
N LEU A 231 14.62 -11.71 2.64
CA LEU A 231 13.77 -11.16 1.60
C LEU A 231 12.62 -12.12 1.32
N TRP A 232 11.48 -11.84 1.95
CA TRP A 232 10.22 -12.49 1.61
C TRP A 232 9.71 -11.99 0.27
N ARG A 233 9.31 -12.93 -0.59
CA ARG A 233 8.86 -12.63 -1.95
C ARG A 233 7.54 -13.26 -2.28
N TYR A 234 6.65 -12.48 -2.87
CA TYR A 234 5.28 -12.88 -3.18
C TYR A 234 5.09 -13.06 -4.69
N GLY A 235 4.49 -14.20 -5.05
CA GLY A 235 4.19 -14.64 -6.42
C GLY A 235 3.26 -15.85 -6.35
N PRO A 236 3.31 -16.81 -7.29
CA PRO A 236 2.52 -18.04 -7.21
C PRO A 236 2.76 -18.86 -5.94
N VAL A 237 3.98 -18.75 -5.39
CA VAL A 237 4.39 -19.35 -4.13
C VAL A 237 5.16 -18.29 -3.33
N LEU A 238 4.90 -18.19 -2.03
CA LEU A 238 5.70 -17.36 -1.14
C LEU A 238 7.09 -18.00 -0.96
N THR A 239 8.13 -17.22 -1.20
CA THR A 239 9.51 -17.67 -1.03
C THR A 239 10.27 -16.75 -0.09
N LYS A 240 11.28 -17.29 0.58
CA LYS A 240 12.24 -16.55 1.38
C LYS A 240 13.62 -16.73 0.77
N ARG A 241 14.31 -15.63 0.49
CA ARG A 241 15.69 -15.65 0.00
C ARG A 241 16.60 -14.86 0.91
#